data_AF-A0A954FT33-F1
#
_entry.id   AF-A0A954FT33-F1
#
_cell.length_a   1.000
_cell.length_b   1.000
_cell.length_c   1.000
_cell.angle_alpha   90.00
_cell.angle_beta   90.00
_cell.angle_gamma   90.00
#
_symmetry.space_group_name_H-M   'P 1'
#
loop_
_entity.id
_entity.type
_entity.pdbx_description
1 polymer ?
#
loop_
_entity_poly.entity_id
_entity_poly.type
_entity_poly.pdbx_seq_one_letter_code
_entity_poly.pdbx_strand_id
1 'polypeptide(L)'
;MAHFLIYLPGEGTPDPQYLVDAGLSDLAEGYSMTPIKGPDGKGGLLVSWNKRFEWESGWTWKPSVPFGGLEAGRYWYGIREDSLPTPNELQRPYRKLGKKILLDDGNEWLIPFARELPSNLQLADDGSLKFVVQRQYHDFFIEAESWSERLMKKGGFASLDSLDEVALFVMQGIQLNYRLTKEVISDLRLFTKENLVESIMAICGLTYVE
;
A
#
# COMPACT_ATOMS: atom_id res chain seq x y z
N MET A 1 11.49 -12.87 8.10
CA MET A 1 11.68 -13.61 6.84
C MET A 1 11.41 -12.64 5.69
N ALA A 2 11.54 -13.02 4.42
CA ALA A 2 10.96 -12.23 3.34
C ALA A 2 9.57 -12.79 3.08
N HIS A 3 8.54 -11.96 3.20
CA HIS A 3 7.15 -12.43 3.38
C HIS A 3 6.33 -12.38 2.09
N PHE A 4 6.79 -11.60 1.12
CA PHE A 4 6.55 -11.77 -0.30
C PHE A 4 7.78 -11.26 -1.04
N LEU A 5 7.91 -11.62 -2.31
CA LEU A 5 9.02 -11.21 -3.16
C LEU A 5 8.52 -10.43 -4.35
N ILE A 6 9.38 -9.56 -4.89
CA ILE A 6 9.14 -8.90 -6.17
C ILE A 6 10.28 -9.26 -7.11
N TYR A 7 9.95 -9.70 -8.31
CA TYR A 7 10.88 -9.89 -9.41
C TYR A 7 10.61 -8.85 -10.49
N LEU A 8 11.65 -8.12 -10.89
CA LEU A 8 11.64 -7.14 -11.97
C LEU A 8 12.34 -7.77 -13.18
N PRO A 9 11.62 -8.09 -14.27
CA PRO A 9 12.24 -8.61 -15.49
C PRO A 9 13.17 -7.56 -16.13
N GLY A 10 14.27 -8.02 -16.71
CA GLY A 10 15.21 -7.16 -17.46
C GLY A 10 16.63 -7.28 -16.94
N GLU A 11 17.59 -7.39 -17.85
CA GLU A 11 19.00 -7.46 -17.50
C GLU A 11 19.51 -6.06 -17.12
N GLY A 12 20.16 -5.93 -15.97
CA GLY A 12 20.63 -4.64 -15.50
C GLY A 12 21.37 -4.71 -14.17
N THR A 13 22.11 -3.65 -13.87
CA THR A 13 22.63 -3.41 -12.53
C THR A 13 21.50 -2.92 -11.64
N PRO A 14 21.47 -3.30 -10.34
CA PRO A 14 20.49 -2.75 -9.39
C PRO A 14 20.33 -1.22 -9.48
N ASP A 15 19.14 -0.77 -9.87
CA ASP A 15 18.78 0.64 -10.02
C ASP A 15 17.40 0.89 -9.37
N PRO A 16 17.29 1.83 -8.40
CA PRO A 16 16.01 2.24 -7.83
C PRO A 16 14.95 2.65 -8.85
N GLN A 17 15.36 3.18 -10.01
CA GLN A 17 14.44 3.63 -11.06
C GLN A 17 13.55 2.48 -11.57
N TYR A 18 14.01 1.23 -11.52
CA TYR A 18 13.19 0.09 -11.93
C TYR A 18 11.93 -0.11 -11.08
N LEU A 19 11.97 0.23 -9.80
CA LEU A 19 10.76 0.21 -8.96
C LEU A 19 9.78 1.31 -9.39
N VAL A 20 10.29 2.49 -9.73
CA VAL A 20 9.47 3.61 -10.20
C VAL A 20 8.79 3.26 -11.52
N ASP A 21 9.55 2.73 -12.48
CA ASP A 21 9.05 2.33 -13.80
C ASP A 21 8.02 1.20 -13.71
N ALA A 22 8.15 0.32 -12.71
CA ALA A 22 7.18 -0.74 -12.40
C ALA A 22 5.95 -0.25 -11.61
N GLY A 23 5.89 1.03 -11.22
CA GLY A 23 4.81 1.59 -10.40
C GLY A 23 4.84 1.15 -8.94
N LEU A 24 6.03 0.86 -8.41
CA LEU A 24 6.31 0.38 -7.06
C LEU A 24 7.22 1.37 -6.28
N SER A 25 7.14 2.66 -6.62
CA SER A 25 7.96 3.71 -5.99
C SER A 25 7.73 3.80 -4.47
N ASP A 26 6.54 3.45 -4.00
CA ASP A 26 6.19 3.39 -2.59
C ASP A 26 6.97 2.29 -1.85
N LEU A 27 7.43 1.24 -2.54
CA LEU A 27 8.20 0.14 -1.96
C LEU A 27 9.72 0.40 -1.93
N ALA A 28 10.19 1.56 -2.42
CA ALA A 28 11.60 1.90 -2.56
C ALA A 28 12.35 2.22 -1.24
N GLU A 29 11.87 1.74 -0.09
CA GLU A 29 12.49 1.94 1.23
C GLU A 29 13.07 0.63 1.80
N GLY A 30 14.37 0.63 2.09
CA GLY A 30 15.03 -0.45 2.84
C GLY A 30 15.06 -1.80 2.12
N TYR A 31 14.96 -1.80 0.80
CA TYR A 31 15.05 -3.01 -0.01
C TYR A 31 16.50 -3.35 -0.36
N SER A 32 16.70 -4.55 -0.89
CA SER A 32 17.92 -5.01 -1.55
C SER A 32 17.52 -5.64 -2.88
N MET A 33 18.35 -5.42 -3.91
CA MET A 33 18.17 -5.96 -5.26
C MET A 33 19.28 -6.97 -5.55
N THR A 34 18.89 -8.17 -5.96
CA THR A 34 19.83 -9.25 -6.30
C THR A 34 19.54 -9.77 -7.71
N PRO A 35 20.54 -9.82 -8.61
CA PRO A 35 20.36 -10.45 -9.92
C PRO A 35 20.02 -11.94 -9.80
N ILE A 36 18.98 -12.37 -10.50
CA ILE A 36 18.52 -13.77 -10.51
C ILE A 36 18.04 -14.19 -11.89
N LYS A 37 17.81 -15.50 -12.06
CA LYS A 37 16.95 -16.04 -13.12
C LYS A 37 15.52 -16.12 -12.58
N GLY A 38 14.61 -15.36 -13.17
CA GLY A 38 13.25 -15.19 -12.68
C GLY A 38 12.28 -16.31 -13.05
N PRO A 39 11.01 -16.19 -12.60
CA PRO A 39 9.94 -17.14 -12.89
C PRO A 39 9.58 -17.25 -14.38
N ASP A 40 9.89 -16.23 -15.17
CA ASP A 40 9.73 -16.23 -16.64
C ASP A 40 10.92 -16.87 -17.37
N GLY A 41 11.89 -17.42 -16.63
CA GLY A 41 13.10 -18.03 -17.14
C GLY A 41 14.14 -17.02 -17.67
N LYS A 42 13.87 -15.72 -17.57
CA LYS A 42 14.77 -14.65 -18.03
C LYS A 42 15.61 -14.11 -16.87
N GLY A 43 16.62 -13.31 -17.20
CA GLY A 43 17.39 -12.55 -16.20
C GLY A 43 16.57 -11.36 -15.69
N GLY A 44 16.74 -11.06 -14.40
CA GLY A 44 16.13 -9.90 -13.77
C GLY A 44 16.64 -9.64 -12.36
N LEU A 45 15.93 -8.78 -11.65
CA LEU A 45 16.28 -8.36 -10.29
C LEU A 45 15.22 -8.84 -9.31
N LEU A 46 15.67 -9.55 -8.27
CA LEU A 46 14.85 -9.85 -7.10
C LEU A 46 14.95 -8.70 -6.11
N VAL A 47 13.81 -8.10 -5.79
CA VAL A 47 13.66 -7.11 -4.73
C VAL A 47 13.17 -7.80 -3.47
N SER A 48 13.88 -7.58 -2.37
CA SER A 48 13.52 -8.10 -1.06
C SER A 48 13.85 -7.12 0.06
N TRP A 49 13.16 -7.22 1.19
CA TRP A 49 13.41 -6.40 2.39
C TRP A 49 14.16 -7.18 3.47
N ASN A 50 14.68 -8.36 3.13
CA ASN A 50 15.46 -9.19 4.02
C ASN A 50 16.89 -9.31 3.48
N LYS A 51 17.89 -9.10 4.33
CA LYS A 51 19.31 -9.12 3.94
C LYS A 51 19.82 -10.50 3.56
N ARG A 52 19.10 -11.56 3.94
CA ARG A 52 19.39 -12.95 3.56
C ARG A 52 18.16 -13.51 2.87
N PHE A 53 18.16 -13.38 1.56
CA PHE A 53 17.23 -14.11 0.72
C PHE A 53 17.91 -15.42 0.30
N GLU A 54 17.31 -16.53 0.70
CA GLU A 54 17.64 -17.85 0.15
C GLU A 54 16.55 -18.21 -0.85
N TRP A 55 16.95 -18.58 -2.07
CA TRP A 55 16.01 -19.04 -3.09
C TRP A 55 15.49 -20.41 -2.68
N GLU A 56 14.45 -20.40 -1.84
CA GLU A 56 13.73 -21.60 -1.42
C GLU A 56 12.71 -22.02 -2.50
N SER A 57 12.40 -23.31 -2.57
CA SER A 57 11.24 -23.80 -3.34
C SER A 57 9.93 -23.42 -2.63
N GLY A 58 8.81 -23.42 -3.38
CA GLY A 58 7.47 -23.21 -2.80
C GLY A 58 6.86 -21.81 -3.01
N TRP A 59 7.50 -20.94 -3.78
CA TRP A 59 6.92 -19.67 -4.20
C TRP A 59 5.95 -19.85 -5.37
N THR A 60 4.72 -19.36 -5.21
CA THR A 60 3.80 -19.13 -6.33
C THR A 60 4.09 -17.74 -6.90
N TRP A 61 4.62 -17.70 -8.13
CA TRP A 61 4.91 -16.46 -8.84
C TRP A 61 3.76 -16.06 -9.75
N LYS A 62 3.29 -14.83 -9.62
CA LYS A 62 2.20 -14.28 -10.42
C LYS A 62 2.67 -12.96 -11.08
N PRO A 63 2.34 -12.71 -12.35
CA PRO A 63 2.63 -11.42 -12.98
C PRO A 63 1.72 -10.35 -12.38
N SER A 64 2.20 -9.11 -12.36
CA SER A 64 1.39 -7.95 -11.98
C SER A 64 0.25 -7.70 -12.97
N VAL A 65 -0.84 -7.12 -12.47
CA VAL A 65 -2.02 -6.79 -13.28
C VAL A 65 -1.90 -5.38 -13.87
N PRO A 66 -2.58 -5.07 -14.99
CA PRO A 66 -2.52 -3.72 -15.56
C PRO A 66 -3.18 -2.72 -14.59
N PHE A 67 -2.54 -1.57 -14.38
CA PHE A 67 -3.06 -0.55 -13.47
C PHE A 67 -2.48 0.83 -13.79
N GLY A 68 -3.31 1.88 -13.74
CA GLY A 68 -2.85 3.27 -13.92
C GLY A 68 -2.18 3.54 -15.26
N GLY A 69 -2.62 2.86 -16.34
CA GLY A 69 -2.00 2.95 -17.66
C GLY A 69 -0.70 2.14 -17.82
N LEU A 70 -0.29 1.39 -16.79
CA LEU A 70 0.83 0.47 -16.86
C LEU A 70 0.38 -0.91 -17.30
N GLU A 71 1.18 -1.55 -18.15
CA GLU A 71 0.93 -2.89 -18.67
C GLU A 71 1.03 -3.98 -17.59
N ALA A 72 0.42 -5.12 -17.88
CA ALA A 72 0.56 -6.34 -17.09
C ALA A 72 1.99 -6.91 -17.21
N GLY A 73 2.43 -7.68 -16.20
CA GLY A 73 3.73 -8.38 -16.24
C GLY A 73 4.96 -7.47 -16.16
N ARG A 74 4.79 -6.18 -15.85
CA ARG A 74 5.88 -5.23 -15.56
C ARG A 74 6.74 -5.65 -14.37
N TYR A 75 6.18 -6.44 -13.47
CA TYR A 75 6.88 -7.15 -12.41
C TYR A 75 6.14 -8.47 -12.12
N TRP A 76 6.78 -9.34 -11.36
CA TRP A 76 6.15 -10.53 -10.79
C TRP A 76 6.23 -10.43 -9.28
N TYR A 77 5.21 -10.95 -8.59
CA TYR A 77 5.26 -11.09 -7.14
C TYR A 77 5.21 -12.58 -6.78
N GLY A 78 6.01 -12.95 -5.79
CA GLY A 78 6.09 -14.29 -5.24
C GLY A 78 5.42 -14.32 -3.87
N ILE A 79 4.48 -15.23 -3.67
CA ILE A 79 3.83 -15.47 -2.38
C ILE A 79 3.86 -16.96 -2.04
N ARG A 80 3.83 -17.27 -0.74
CA ARG A 80 3.75 -18.63 -0.20
C ARG A 80 2.34 -18.89 0.30
N GLU A 81 1.62 -19.80 -0.35
CA GLU A 81 0.23 -20.11 0.02
C GLU A 81 0.13 -20.82 1.38
N ASP A 82 1.19 -21.52 1.80
CA ASP A 82 1.30 -22.20 3.09
C ASP A 82 1.68 -21.26 4.24
N SER A 83 2.10 -20.02 3.93
CA SER A 83 2.63 -19.06 4.89
C SER A 83 2.41 -17.63 4.41
N LEU A 84 1.15 -17.20 4.38
CA LEU A 84 0.79 -15.85 3.99
C LEU A 84 1.43 -14.80 4.92
N PRO A 85 1.85 -13.63 4.38
CA PRO A 85 2.49 -12.59 5.16
C PRO A 85 1.51 -11.96 6.18
N THR A 86 2.00 -11.70 7.39
CA THR A 86 1.24 -11.04 8.47
C THR A 86 1.50 -9.52 8.51
N PRO A 87 0.68 -8.71 9.21
CA PRO A 87 0.92 -7.27 9.33
C PRO A 87 2.30 -6.93 9.94
N ASN A 88 2.72 -7.66 10.98
CA ASN A 88 3.99 -7.40 11.67
C ASN A 88 5.21 -7.57 10.77
N GLU A 89 5.07 -8.43 9.78
CA GLU A 89 6.10 -8.79 8.82
C GLU A 89 6.18 -7.81 7.66
N LEU A 90 5.05 -7.19 7.32
CA LEU A 90 4.92 -6.23 6.23
C LEU A 90 5.10 -4.78 6.68
N GLN A 91 5.08 -4.50 7.98
CA GLN A 91 5.10 -3.14 8.50
C GLN A 91 6.36 -2.36 8.07
N ARG A 92 6.15 -1.09 7.74
CA ARG A 92 7.22 -0.13 7.50
C ARG A 92 7.91 0.27 8.82
N PRO A 93 9.17 0.72 8.79
CA PRO A 93 9.87 1.17 10.00
C PRO A 93 9.17 2.38 10.66
N TYR A 94 8.65 3.30 9.84
CA TYR A 94 8.00 4.53 10.29
C TYR A 94 6.50 4.52 10.01
N ARG A 95 5.73 3.88 10.90
CA ARG A 95 4.27 3.82 10.82
C ARG A 95 3.63 5.16 11.16
N LYS A 96 2.53 5.47 10.49
CA LYS A 96 1.63 6.59 10.74
C LYS A 96 0.58 6.18 11.77
N LEU A 97 0.16 7.14 12.58
CA LEU A 97 -0.90 6.94 13.56
C LEU A 97 -2.20 6.56 12.85
N GLY A 98 -3.02 5.75 13.52
CA GLY A 98 -4.17 5.13 12.91
C GLY A 98 -5.00 4.29 13.86
N LYS A 99 -6.07 3.70 13.32
CA LYS A 99 -6.94 2.74 14.00
C LYS A 99 -6.51 1.32 13.63
N LYS A 100 -6.43 0.44 14.62
CA LYS A 100 -6.34 -1.00 14.35
C LYS A 100 -7.71 -1.55 13.97
N ILE A 101 -7.81 -2.24 12.85
CA ILE A 101 -9.04 -2.87 12.35
C ILE A 101 -8.74 -4.34 12.11
N LEU A 102 -9.62 -5.23 12.57
CA LEU A 102 -9.58 -6.65 12.25
C LEU A 102 -10.05 -6.83 10.80
N LEU A 103 -9.15 -7.27 9.92
CA LEU A 103 -9.45 -7.52 8.50
C LEU A 103 -9.77 -9.01 8.27
N ASP A 104 -10.17 -9.36 7.04
CA ASP A 104 -10.72 -10.69 6.72
C ASP A 104 -9.68 -11.82 6.78
N ASP A 105 -8.39 -11.47 6.78
CA ASP A 105 -7.28 -12.40 7.03
C ASP A 105 -7.15 -12.81 8.51
N GLY A 106 -8.02 -12.28 9.38
CA GLY A 106 -8.03 -12.56 10.81
C GLY A 106 -6.97 -11.80 11.60
N ASN A 107 -6.26 -10.84 10.99
CA ASN A 107 -5.24 -10.04 11.66
C ASN A 107 -5.69 -8.59 11.90
N GLU A 108 -5.08 -7.94 12.91
CA GLU A 108 -5.26 -6.50 13.14
C GLU A 108 -4.31 -5.68 12.25
N TRP A 109 -4.88 -4.81 11.43
CA TRP A 109 -4.14 -3.89 10.55
C TRP A 109 -4.30 -2.44 11.01
N LEU A 110 -3.19 -1.70 11.03
CA LEU A 110 -3.18 -0.28 11.39
C LEU A 110 -3.53 0.57 10.16
N ILE A 111 -4.78 1.00 10.10
CA ILE A 111 -5.29 1.90 9.06
C ILE A 111 -5.00 3.36 9.47
N PRO A 112 -4.21 4.12 8.67
CA PRO A 112 -3.72 5.43 9.09
C PRO A 112 -4.83 6.49 9.12
N PHE A 113 -4.69 7.49 10.00
CA PHE A 113 -5.53 8.68 9.99
C PHE A 113 -4.93 9.73 9.07
N ALA A 114 -5.67 10.17 8.05
CA ALA A 114 -5.17 11.18 7.11
C ALA A 114 -4.82 12.50 7.81
N ARG A 115 -5.59 12.90 8.83
CA ARG A 115 -5.37 14.12 9.62
C ARG A 115 -4.14 14.09 10.52
N GLU A 116 -3.61 12.91 10.82
CA GLU A 116 -2.39 12.71 11.63
C GLU A 116 -1.14 12.50 10.77
N LEU A 117 -1.25 12.72 9.45
CA LEU A 117 -0.09 12.60 8.57
C LEU A 117 0.95 13.68 8.88
N PRO A 118 2.25 13.35 8.74
CA PRO A 118 3.33 14.29 9.03
C PRO A 118 3.12 15.64 8.35
N SER A 119 3.17 16.70 9.15
CA SER A 119 2.92 18.07 8.72
C SER A 119 4.06 18.98 9.17
N ASN A 120 4.36 19.99 8.35
CA ASN A 120 5.35 21.01 8.64
C ASN A 120 4.65 22.31 9.05
N LEU A 121 5.18 23.02 10.04
CA LEU A 121 4.73 24.37 10.38
C LEU A 121 5.17 25.34 9.28
N GLN A 122 4.23 26.12 8.74
CA GLN A 122 4.47 27.13 7.70
C GLN A 122 3.84 28.47 8.08
N LEU A 123 4.49 29.57 7.69
CA LEU A 123 3.95 30.92 7.78
C LEU A 123 3.12 31.20 6.53
N ALA A 124 1.85 31.56 6.69
CA ALA A 124 0.96 31.94 5.61
C ALA A 124 1.15 33.42 5.21
N ASP A 125 0.57 33.81 4.06
CA ASP A 125 0.71 35.17 3.50
C ASP A 125 0.09 36.26 4.40
N ASP A 126 -0.84 35.90 5.28
CA ASP A 126 -1.45 36.78 6.28
C ASP A 126 -0.63 36.89 7.58
N GLY A 127 0.53 36.24 7.65
CA GLY A 127 1.40 36.18 8.83
C GLY A 127 0.97 35.17 9.89
N SER A 128 -0.08 34.38 9.65
CA SER A 128 -0.50 33.31 10.56
C SER A 128 0.37 32.05 10.41
N LEU A 129 0.49 31.27 11.49
CA LEU A 129 1.14 29.96 11.45
C LEU A 129 0.11 28.87 11.18
N LYS A 130 0.38 28.00 10.20
CA LYS A 130 -0.46 26.83 9.88
C LYS A 130 0.39 25.57 9.74
N PHE A 131 -0.19 24.42 10.08
CA PHE A 131 0.39 23.12 9.74
C PHE A 131 -0.03 22.74 8.32
N VAL A 132 0.94 22.36 7.49
CA VAL A 132 0.73 21.90 6.12
C VAL A 132 1.29 20.49 6.00
N VAL A 133 0.45 19.56 5.53
CA VAL A 133 0.86 18.17 5.29
C VAL A 133 2.10 18.13 4.39
N GLN A 134 3.05 17.25 4.71
CA GLN A 134 4.26 17.08 3.90
C GLN A 134 3.90 16.71 2.46
N ARG A 135 4.64 17.26 1.50
CA ARG A 135 4.34 17.17 0.07
C ARG A 135 4.08 15.74 -0.41
N GLN A 136 4.85 14.77 0.09
CA GLN A 136 4.71 13.35 -0.28
C GLN A 136 3.37 12.70 0.15
N TYR A 137 2.60 13.33 1.04
CA TYR A 137 1.30 12.86 1.49
C TYR A 137 0.15 13.78 1.05
N HIS A 138 0.46 14.85 0.31
CA HIS A 138 -0.50 15.90 -0.01
C HIS A 138 -1.69 15.36 -0.81
N ASP A 139 -1.43 14.62 -1.88
CA ASP A 139 -2.50 14.11 -2.76
C ASP A 139 -3.44 13.17 -2.01
N PHE A 140 -2.88 12.25 -1.22
CA PHE A 140 -3.67 11.35 -0.37
C PHE A 140 -4.49 12.11 0.68
N PHE A 141 -3.93 13.15 1.29
CA PHE A 141 -4.65 13.97 2.27
C PHE A 141 -5.84 14.72 1.63
N ILE A 142 -5.64 15.33 0.46
CA ILE A 142 -6.71 16.02 -0.27
C ILE A 142 -7.82 15.05 -0.68
N GLU A 143 -7.44 13.85 -1.13
CA GLU A 143 -8.40 12.80 -1.47
C GLU A 143 -9.18 12.32 -0.22
N ALA A 144 -8.53 12.17 0.93
CA ALA A 144 -9.18 11.85 2.20
C ALA A 144 -10.22 12.90 2.62
N GLU A 145 -9.90 14.19 2.48
CA GLU A 145 -10.85 15.27 2.77
C GLU A 145 -12.04 15.26 1.80
N SER A 146 -11.81 14.98 0.51
CA SER A 146 -12.89 14.77 -0.48
C SER A 146 -13.80 13.60 -0.10
N TRP A 147 -13.24 12.46 0.32
CA TRP A 147 -14.02 11.32 0.82
C TRP A 147 -14.80 11.65 2.08
N SER A 148 -14.17 12.33 3.05
CA SER A 148 -14.81 12.80 4.27
C SER A 148 -16.03 13.67 3.95
N GLU A 149 -15.90 14.64 3.03
CA GLU A 149 -17.03 15.47 2.60
C GLU A 149 -18.16 14.65 1.97
N ARG A 150 -17.84 13.66 1.10
CA ARG A 150 -18.83 12.79 0.46
C ARG A 150 -19.57 11.94 1.49
N LEU A 151 -18.85 11.37 2.45
CA LEU A 151 -19.43 10.55 3.53
C LEU A 151 -20.33 11.37 4.46
N MET A 152 -20.00 12.65 4.69
CA MET A 152 -20.77 13.56 5.54
C MET A 152 -21.99 14.19 4.82
N LYS A 153 -21.95 14.36 3.49
CA LYS A 153 -23.05 14.98 2.70
C LYS A 153 -24.13 13.93 2.35
N LYS A 154 -25.30 14.04 3.01
CA LYS A 154 -26.60 13.37 2.73
C LYS A 154 -26.54 12.00 2.02
N GLY A 155 -26.41 10.93 2.81
CA GLY A 155 -26.60 9.55 2.35
C GLY A 155 -25.70 8.54 3.06
N GLY A 156 -24.61 9.00 3.68
CA GLY A 156 -23.63 8.12 4.32
C GLY A 156 -22.99 7.17 3.31
N PHE A 157 -22.65 5.95 3.74
CA PHE A 157 -22.06 4.96 2.84
C PHE A 157 -22.97 4.58 1.65
N ALA A 158 -24.29 4.74 1.79
CA ALA A 158 -25.25 4.42 0.73
C ALA A 158 -25.16 5.36 -0.49
N SER A 159 -24.45 6.49 -0.38
CA SER A 159 -24.18 7.41 -1.49
C SER A 159 -22.82 7.22 -2.14
N LEU A 160 -22.09 6.14 -1.82
CA LEU A 160 -20.85 5.82 -2.51
C LEU A 160 -21.18 5.11 -3.82
N ASP A 161 -21.06 5.85 -4.92
CA ASP A 161 -21.41 5.39 -6.27
C ASP A 161 -20.48 4.28 -6.78
N SER A 162 -19.28 4.13 -6.21
CA SER A 162 -18.27 3.15 -6.64
C SER A 162 -17.49 2.56 -5.46
N LEU A 163 -17.74 1.29 -5.15
CA LEU A 163 -16.94 0.53 -4.18
C LEU A 163 -15.49 0.32 -4.66
N ASP A 164 -15.25 0.34 -5.96
CA ASP A 164 -13.92 0.15 -6.53
C ASP A 164 -13.02 1.36 -6.22
N GLU A 165 -13.56 2.58 -6.30
CA GLU A 165 -12.83 3.79 -5.92
C GLU A 165 -12.48 3.79 -4.42
N VAL A 166 -13.45 3.39 -3.58
CA VAL A 166 -13.25 3.23 -2.13
C VAL A 166 -12.17 2.19 -1.85
N ALA A 167 -12.23 1.04 -2.52
CA ALA A 167 -11.25 -0.03 -2.37
C ALA A 167 -9.85 0.45 -2.73
N LEU A 168 -9.68 1.12 -3.89
CA LEU A 168 -8.39 1.65 -4.32
C LEU A 168 -7.82 2.68 -3.34
N PHE A 169 -8.67 3.58 -2.84
CA PHE A 169 -8.26 4.57 -1.85
C PHE A 169 -7.85 3.95 -0.51
N VAL A 170 -8.62 2.98 -0.01
CA VAL A 170 -8.29 2.24 1.21
C VAL A 170 -6.99 1.44 1.05
N MET A 171 -6.77 0.81 -0.11
CA MET A 171 -5.52 0.13 -0.45
C MET A 171 -4.33 1.09 -0.41
N GLN A 172 -4.48 2.31 -0.93
CA GLN A 172 -3.44 3.33 -0.84
C GLN A 172 -3.17 3.75 0.62
N GLY A 173 -4.22 3.86 1.43
CA GLY A 173 -4.10 4.16 2.86
C GLY A 173 -3.29 3.10 3.61
N ILE A 174 -3.64 1.82 3.49
CA ILE A 174 -2.92 0.75 4.20
C ILE A 174 -1.44 0.66 3.75
N GLN A 175 -1.13 0.97 2.49
CA GLN A 175 0.24 1.03 1.97
C GLN A 175 1.14 2.09 2.67
N LEU A 176 0.56 3.09 3.35
CA LEU A 176 1.34 4.06 4.14
C LEU A 176 2.02 3.43 5.36
N ASN A 177 1.46 2.33 5.88
CA ASN A 177 1.96 1.61 7.06
C ASN A 177 2.64 0.28 6.73
N TYR A 178 2.34 -0.29 5.57
CA TYR A 178 2.77 -1.64 5.18
C TYR A 178 3.38 -1.66 3.77
N ARG A 179 4.33 -2.55 3.54
CA ARG A 179 4.91 -2.82 2.23
C ARG A 179 4.00 -3.81 1.52
N LEU A 180 3.09 -3.32 0.69
CA LEU A 180 2.09 -4.13 0.02
C LEU A 180 1.96 -3.69 -1.44
N THR A 181 1.71 -4.63 -2.34
CA THR A 181 1.13 -4.32 -3.66
C THR A 181 -0.38 -4.57 -3.62
N LYS A 182 -1.11 -4.05 -4.62
CA LYS A 182 -2.56 -4.29 -4.73
C LYS A 182 -2.87 -5.78 -4.91
N GLU A 183 -2.01 -6.48 -5.63
CA GLU A 183 -2.09 -7.90 -5.87
C GLU A 183 -1.88 -8.71 -4.59
N VAL A 184 -0.90 -8.32 -3.76
CA VAL A 184 -0.70 -8.96 -2.45
C VAL A 184 -1.90 -8.69 -1.51
N ILE A 185 -2.45 -7.48 -1.52
CA ILE A 185 -3.68 -7.17 -0.76
C ILE A 185 -4.84 -8.07 -1.19
N SER A 186 -5.00 -8.26 -2.51
CA SER A 186 -6.04 -9.11 -3.10
C SER A 186 -5.83 -10.59 -2.72
N ASP A 187 -4.61 -11.10 -2.83
CA ASP A 187 -4.27 -12.49 -2.48
C ASP A 187 -4.47 -12.78 -0.99
N LEU A 188 -4.19 -11.80 -0.12
CA LEU A 188 -4.48 -11.86 1.31
C LEU A 188 -5.97 -11.73 1.63
N ARG A 189 -6.80 -11.34 0.66
CA ARG A 189 -8.24 -11.11 0.80
C ARG A 189 -8.60 -10.13 1.91
N LEU A 190 -7.76 -9.12 2.16
CA LEU A 190 -7.90 -8.26 3.35
C LEU A 190 -9.27 -7.59 3.47
N PHE A 191 -9.86 -7.16 2.35
CA PHE A 191 -11.05 -6.33 2.36
C PHE A 191 -12.31 -7.07 1.92
N THR A 192 -13.33 -7.02 2.78
CA THR A 192 -14.73 -7.33 2.49
C THR A 192 -15.50 -6.02 2.34
N LYS A 193 -16.78 -6.09 1.94
CA LYS A 193 -17.61 -4.88 1.86
C LYS A 193 -17.75 -4.22 3.23
N GLU A 194 -17.87 -5.04 4.27
CA GLU A 194 -18.11 -4.63 5.64
C GLU A 194 -16.89 -3.91 6.24
N ASN A 195 -15.71 -4.51 6.18
CA ASN A 195 -14.49 -3.92 6.76
C ASN A 195 -13.91 -2.77 5.90
N LEU A 196 -14.29 -2.69 4.62
CA LEU A 196 -13.90 -1.60 3.73
C LEU A 196 -14.53 -0.27 4.18
N VAL A 197 -15.80 -0.32 4.61
CA VAL A 197 -16.51 0.84 5.18
C VAL A 197 -15.77 1.36 6.41
N GLU A 198 -15.45 0.44 7.34
CA GLU A 198 -14.73 0.79 8.57
C GLU A 198 -13.36 1.40 8.26
N SER A 199 -12.67 0.85 7.27
CA SER A 199 -11.34 1.31 6.85
C SER A 199 -11.38 2.72 6.26
N ILE A 200 -12.31 3.03 5.35
CA ILE A 200 -12.40 4.38 4.79
C ILE A 200 -12.81 5.42 5.85
N MET A 201 -13.73 5.07 6.76
CA MET A 201 -14.10 5.97 7.87
C MET A 201 -12.91 6.23 8.79
N ALA A 202 -12.15 5.18 9.12
CA ALA A 202 -10.92 5.34 9.89
C ALA A 202 -9.95 6.28 9.18
N ILE A 203 -9.67 6.09 7.89
CA ILE A 203 -8.79 6.99 7.12
C ILE A 203 -9.25 8.45 7.20
N CYS A 204 -10.55 8.68 7.05
CA CYS A 204 -11.15 10.02 7.10
C CYS A 204 -11.24 10.60 8.52
N GLY A 205 -10.87 9.85 9.57
CA GLY A 205 -11.00 10.27 10.96
C GLY A 205 -12.45 10.38 11.43
N LEU A 206 -13.37 9.66 10.79
CA LEU A 206 -14.78 9.60 11.15
C LEU A 206 -15.01 8.45 12.15
N THR A 207 -15.83 8.71 13.16
CA THR A 207 -16.28 7.68 14.10
C THR A 207 -17.72 7.30 13.78
N TYR A 208 -18.05 6.01 13.91
CA TYR A 208 -19.44 5.59 13.91
C TYR A 208 -20.10 6.24 15.13
N VAL A 209 -21.11 7.05 14.89
CA VAL A 209 -22.06 7.42 15.94
C VAL A 209 -23.14 6.36 15.85
N GLU A 210 -23.13 5.42 16.81
CA GLU A 210 -24.20 4.42 16.94
C GLU A 210 -25.57 5.08 17.17
#